data_AF-A0A7H1NU25-F1
#
_entry.id   AF-A0A7H1NU25-F1
#
_cell.length_a   1.000
_cell.length_b   1.000
_cell.length_c   1.000
_cell.angle_alpha   90.00
_cell.angle_beta   90.00
_cell.angle_gamma   90.00
#
_symmetry.space_group_name_H-M   'P 1'
#
loop_
_entity.id
_entity.type
_entity.pdbx_description
1 polymer ?
#
loop_
_entity_poly.entity_id
_entity_poly.type
_entity_poly.pdbx_seq_one_letter_code
_entity_poly.pdbx_strand_id
1 'polypeptide(L)'
;MLSYFKTYQQNLFRKEHWYAEFWGALTLILYGLSAFGDTPNPNFEWPPDLGFTHVLPDTVWKVLIFATGILQLASLGTNSRLFRGFCAFMAGWLYGWITLNIYIYGYGLHPGLSLGIGFIGVNAFAVSRCVAGLK
;
A
#
# COMPACT_ATOMS: atom_id res chain seq x y z
N MET A 1 23.86 19.35 -23.96
CA MET A 1 23.34 19.80 -22.64
C MET A 1 21.89 19.38 -22.39
N LEU A 2 20.94 19.65 -23.30
CA LEU A 2 19.51 19.25 -23.18
C LEU A 2 19.26 17.73 -23.01
N SER A 3 20.04 16.87 -23.68
CA SER A 3 19.92 15.40 -23.58
C SER A 3 20.28 14.87 -22.17
N TYR A 4 21.32 15.44 -21.55
CA TYR A 4 21.73 15.07 -20.18
C TYR A 4 20.69 15.48 -19.15
N PHE A 5 20.09 16.66 -19.30
CA PHE A 5 19.04 17.14 -18.39
C PHE A 5 17.78 16.27 -18.44
N LYS A 6 17.37 15.87 -19.64
CA LYS A 6 16.23 14.97 -19.85
C LYS A 6 16.47 13.59 -19.25
N THR A 7 17.68 13.04 -19.42
CA THR A 7 18.08 11.75 -18.85
C THR A 7 18.19 11.82 -17.33
N TYR A 8 18.70 12.93 -16.78
CA TYR A 8 18.79 13.16 -15.34
C TYR A 8 17.41 13.26 -14.69
N GLN A 9 16.48 14.05 -15.27
CA GLN A 9 15.10 14.12 -14.80
C GLN A 9 14.40 12.76 -14.87
N GLN A 10 14.57 12.01 -15.96
CA GLN A 10 14.00 10.66 -16.08
C GLN A 10 14.55 9.71 -15.01
N ASN A 11 15.84 9.80 -14.67
CA ASN A 11 16.44 8.99 -13.60
C ASN A 11 16.00 9.43 -12.20
N LEU A 12 15.82 10.74 -11.96
CA LEU A 12 15.32 11.29 -10.71
C LEU A 12 13.87 10.84 -10.46
N PHE A 13 12.99 11.06 -11.45
CA PHE A 13 11.62 10.57 -11.44
C PHE A 13 11.55 9.04 -11.42
N ARG A 14 12.58 8.31 -11.84
CA ARG A 14 12.64 6.84 -11.74
C ARG A 14 12.80 6.34 -10.31
N LYS A 15 13.53 7.08 -9.47
CA LYS A 15 13.95 6.61 -8.13
C LYS A 15 13.14 7.21 -6.99
N GLU A 16 12.56 8.40 -7.15
CA GLU A 16 11.85 9.08 -6.05
C GLU A 16 10.58 8.35 -5.59
N HIS A 17 9.82 7.77 -6.52
CA HIS A 17 8.58 7.05 -6.19
C HIS A 17 8.82 5.64 -5.64
N TRP A 18 9.99 5.04 -5.89
CA TRP A 18 10.38 3.76 -5.30
C TRP A 18 10.43 3.83 -3.78
N TYR A 19 10.86 4.96 -3.24
CA TYR A 19 10.93 5.16 -1.80
C TYR A 19 9.53 5.18 -1.17
N ALA A 20 8.57 5.85 -1.81
CA ALA A 20 7.19 5.90 -1.34
C ALA A 20 6.50 4.52 -1.42
N GLU A 21 6.70 3.79 -2.51
CA GLU A 21 6.21 2.40 -2.63
C GLU A 21 6.89 1.46 -1.64
N PHE A 22 8.17 1.66 -1.34
CA PHE A 22 8.89 0.90 -0.32
C PHE A 22 8.29 1.11 1.08
N TRP A 23 8.03 2.35 1.47
CA TRP A 23 7.37 2.63 2.76
C TRP A 23 5.96 2.08 2.80
N GLY A 24 5.21 2.18 1.70
CA GLY A 24 3.88 1.57 1.59
C GLY A 24 3.94 0.04 1.76
N ALA A 25 4.92 -0.62 1.13
CA ALA A 25 5.11 -2.05 1.29
C ALA A 25 5.47 -2.42 2.73
N LEU A 26 6.41 -1.68 3.34
CA LEU A 26 6.84 -1.91 4.71
C LEU A 26 5.70 -1.71 5.72
N THR A 27 4.86 -0.68 5.53
CA THR A 27 3.69 -0.43 6.38
C THR A 27 2.68 -1.58 6.29
N LEU A 28 2.42 -2.14 5.10
CA LEU A 28 1.55 -3.33 4.97
C LEU A 28 2.15 -4.56 5.66
N ILE A 29 3.47 -4.78 5.54
CA ILE A 29 4.16 -5.88 6.21
C ILE A 29 4.05 -5.74 7.72
N LEU A 30 4.38 -4.56 8.26
CA LEU A 30 4.35 -4.31 9.69
C LEU A 30 2.93 -4.38 10.25
N TYR A 31 1.94 -3.83 9.53
CA TYR A 31 0.53 -3.94 9.90
C TYR A 31 0.06 -5.40 9.92
N GLY A 32 0.38 -6.16 8.87
CA GLY A 32 0.05 -7.58 8.82
C GLY A 32 0.68 -8.36 9.97
N LEU A 33 1.94 -8.09 10.30
CA LEU A 33 2.66 -8.73 11.42
C LEU A 33 2.09 -8.34 12.79
N SER A 34 1.83 -7.06 13.04
CA SER A 34 1.27 -6.61 14.32
C SER A 34 -0.08 -7.27 14.57
N ALA A 35 -0.87 -7.44 13.52
CA ALA A 35 -2.19 -8.03 13.58
C ALA A 35 -2.18 -9.54 13.94
N PHE A 36 -1.06 -10.26 13.74
CA PHE A 36 -0.90 -11.65 14.23
C PHE A 36 -0.51 -11.72 15.72
N GLY A 37 0.07 -10.66 16.27
CA GLY A 37 0.49 -10.58 17.67
C GLY A 37 -0.62 -10.16 18.63
N ASP A 38 -1.71 -9.59 18.11
CA ASP A 38 -2.85 -9.18 18.93
C ASP A 38 -3.61 -10.40 19.46
N THR A 39 -3.59 -10.55 20.78
CA THR A 39 -4.57 -11.38 21.47
C THR A 39 -5.93 -10.72 21.32
N PRO A 40 -7.00 -11.47 20.99
CA PRO A 40 -8.33 -10.91 20.82
C PRO A 40 -8.78 -10.30 22.15
N ASN A 41 -8.66 -8.98 22.27
CA ASN A 41 -9.22 -8.24 23.38
C ASN A 41 -10.60 -7.74 22.94
N PRO A 42 -11.70 -8.35 23.42
CA PRO A 42 -13.05 -8.03 22.98
C PRO A 42 -13.47 -6.58 23.32
N ASN A 43 -12.67 -5.85 24.10
CA ASN A 43 -12.94 -4.47 24.49
C ASN A 43 -12.21 -3.43 23.64
N PHE A 44 -11.35 -3.84 22.70
CA PHE A 44 -10.62 -2.92 21.82
C PHE A 44 -10.38 -3.56 20.45
N GLU A 45 -11.40 -3.53 19.60
CA GLU A 45 -11.26 -3.90 18.19
C GLU A 45 -10.82 -2.67 17.39
N TRP A 46 -9.70 -2.79 16.67
CA TRP A 46 -9.15 -1.68 15.91
C TRP A 46 -10.09 -1.37 14.72
N PRO A 47 -10.47 -0.10 14.48
CA PRO A 47 -11.36 0.29 13.38
C PRO A 47 -11.13 -0.35 12.00
N PRO A 48 -9.89 -0.59 11.54
CA PRO A 48 -9.65 -1.29 10.27
C PRO A 48 -10.23 -2.71 10.24
N ASP A 49 -10.18 -3.44 11.35
CA ASP A 49 -10.50 -4.87 11.42
C ASP A 49 -12.01 -5.15 11.46
N LEU A 50 -12.81 -4.15 11.86
CA LEU A 50 -14.26 -4.24 12.01
C LEU A 50 -15.00 -4.53 10.70
N GLY A 51 -14.66 -3.86 9.59
CA GLY A 51 -15.32 -4.17 8.30
C GLY A 51 -14.65 -5.27 7.50
N PHE A 52 -13.45 -5.72 7.89
CA PHE A 52 -12.79 -6.88 7.29
C PHE A 52 -13.52 -8.19 7.65
N THR A 53 -13.87 -8.36 8.92
CA THR A 53 -14.53 -9.57 9.44
C THR A 53 -15.90 -9.86 8.84
N HIS A 54 -16.60 -8.83 8.32
CA HIS A 54 -17.89 -8.99 7.65
C HIS A 54 -17.80 -9.68 6.28
N VAL A 55 -16.63 -9.69 5.65
CA VAL A 55 -16.44 -10.22 4.28
C VAL A 55 -15.64 -11.51 4.27
N LEU A 56 -14.54 -11.56 5.02
CA LEU A 56 -13.69 -12.75 5.15
C LEU A 56 -13.21 -12.88 6.60
N PRO A 57 -12.77 -14.07 7.02
CA PRO A 57 -12.15 -14.25 8.32
C PRO A 57 -10.96 -13.29 8.48
N ASP A 58 -10.86 -12.70 9.65
CA ASP A 58 -9.80 -11.76 10.03
C ASP A 58 -8.38 -12.26 9.68
N THR A 59 -8.09 -13.53 9.97
CA THR A 59 -6.81 -14.16 9.63
C THR A 59 -6.51 -14.12 8.13
N VAL A 60 -7.52 -14.25 7.26
CA VAL A 60 -7.34 -14.19 5.81
C VAL A 60 -6.93 -12.78 5.39
N TRP A 61 -7.56 -11.75 5.95
CA TRP A 61 -7.20 -10.37 5.66
C TRP A 61 -5.78 -10.03 6.12
N LYS A 62 -5.39 -10.48 7.31
CA LYS A 62 -4.03 -10.30 7.83
C LYS A 62 -2.98 -10.93 6.92
N VAL A 63 -3.22 -12.17 6.47
CA VAL A 63 -2.35 -12.86 5.50
C VAL A 63 -2.31 -12.10 4.18
N LEU A 64 -3.45 -11.64 3.65
CA LEU A 64 -3.52 -10.88 2.40
C LEU A 64 -2.74 -9.56 2.47
N ILE A 65 -2.88 -8.82 3.57
CA ILE A 65 -2.16 -7.56 3.79
C ILE A 65 -0.66 -7.82 3.85
N PHE A 66 -0.23 -8.77 4.68
CA PHE A 66 1.17 -9.14 4.81
C PHE A 66 1.77 -9.61 3.47
N ALA A 67 1.10 -10.53 2.79
CA ALA A 67 1.55 -11.07 1.51
C ALA A 67 1.62 -9.99 0.43
N THR A 68 0.65 -9.07 0.40
CA THR A 68 0.67 -7.95 -0.56
C THR A 68 1.84 -7.01 -0.29
N GLY A 69 2.15 -6.73 0.98
CA GLY A 69 3.33 -5.96 1.34
C GLY A 69 4.64 -6.63 0.88
N ILE A 70 4.78 -7.94 1.08
CA ILE A 70 5.93 -8.70 0.58
C ILE A 70 6.02 -8.65 -0.95
N LEU A 71 4.91 -8.88 -1.64
CA LEU A 71 4.88 -8.87 -3.11
C LEU A 71 5.20 -7.48 -3.67
N GLN A 72 4.68 -6.43 -3.06
CA GLN A 72 5.01 -5.05 -3.44
C GLN A 72 6.50 -4.78 -3.25
N LEU A 73 7.08 -5.17 -2.12
CA LEU A 73 8.51 -5.02 -1.86
C LEU A 73 9.35 -5.82 -2.88
N ALA A 74 8.98 -7.07 -3.15
CA ALA A 74 9.64 -7.91 -4.14
C ALA A 74 9.55 -7.29 -5.55
N SER A 75 8.42 -6.67 -5.90
CA SER A 75 8.21 -6.05 -7.20
C SER A 75 9.18 -4.90 -7.49
N LEU A 76 9.64 -4.20 -6.44
CA LEU A 76 10.67 -3.15 -6.56
C LEU A 76 12.03 -3.71 -7.01
N GLY A 77 12.32 -4.98 -6.70
CA GLY A 77 13.52 -5.65 -7.20
C GLY A 77 13.42 -6.11 -8.66
N THR A 78 12.25 -6.02 -9.28
CA THR A 78 12.00 -6.55 -10.63
C THR A 78 11.95 -5.45 -11.70
N ASN A 79 12.31 -5.81 -12.92
CA ASN A 79 12.12 -4.92 -14.09
C ASN A 79 10.75 -5.09 -14.75
N SER A 80 9.87 -5.95 -14.22
CA SER A 80 8.58 -6.25 -14.84
C SER A 80 7.55 -5.19 -14.52
N ARG A 81 7.15 -4.42 -15.54
CA ARG A 81 6.12 -3.38 -15.42
C ARG A 81 4.75 -3.94 -15.04
N LEU A 82 4.38 -5.07 -15.62
CA LEU A 82 3.09 -5.70 -15.36
C LEU A 82 3.02 -6.20 -13.92
N PHE A 83 4.09 -6.84 -13.44
CA PHE A 83 4.16 -7.33 -12.06
C PHE A 83 4.11 -6.17 -11.06
N ARG A 84 4.92 -5.12 -11.29
CA ARG A 84 4.91 -3.94 -10.44
C ARG A 84 3.57 -3.22 -10.42
N GLY A 85 2.94 -3.04 -11.60
CA GLY A 85 1.61 -2.44 -11.71
C GLY A 85 0.55 -3.25 -10.98
N PHE A 86 0.59 -4.58 -11.10
CA PHE A 86 -0.31 -5.47 -10.37
C PHE A 86 -0.12 -5.38 -8.85
N CYS A 87 1.12 -5.43 -8.36
CA CYS A 87 1.40 -5.30 -6.93
C CYS A 87 0.99 -3.93 -6.39
N ALA A 88 1.26 -2.85 -7.12
CA ALA A 88 0.81 -1.51 -6.74
C ALA A 88 -0.72 -1.39 -6.72
N PHE A 89 -1.41 -1.99 -7.69
CA PHE A 89 -2.87 -2.02 -7.70
C PHE A 89 -3.44 -2.76 -6.48
N MET A 90 -2.93 -3.96 -6.17
CA MET A 90 -3.34 -4.73 -4.99
C MET A 90 -3.09 -3.97 -3.69
N ALA A 91 -1.91 -3.35 -3.54
CA ALA A 91 -1.58 -2.55 -2.38
C ALA A 91 -2.49 -1.32 -2.25
N GLY A 92 -2.72 -0.59 -3.35
CA GLY A 92 -3.64 0.55 -3.39
C GLY A 92 -5.07 0.17 -3.03
N TRP A 93 -5.54 -0.98 -3.51
CA TRP A 93 -6.85 -1.54 -3.15
C TRP A 93 -6.95 -1.82 -1.64
N LEU A 94 -5.95 -2.48 -1.06
CA LEU A 94 -5.93 -2.76 0.38
C LEU A 94 -5.85 -1.50 1.22
N TYR A 95 -5.02 -0.53 0.84
CA TYR A 95 -4.98 0.78 1.50
C TYR A 95 -6.33 1.50 1.40
N GLY A 96 -7.01 1.41 0.25
CA GLY A 96 -8.38 1.89 0.07
C GLY A 96 -9.34 1.28 1.08
N TRP A 97 -9.27 -0.04 1.24
CA TRP A 97 -10.12 -0.74 2.19
C TRP A 97 -9.81 -0.37 3.64
N ILE A 98 -8.53 -0.35 4.04
CA ILE A 98 -8.09 0.07 5.38
C ILE A 98 -8.58 1.51 5.66
N THR A 99 -8.38 2.42 4.72
CA THR A 99 -8.80 3.83 4.85
C THR A 99 -10.31 3.94 5.02
N LEU A 100 -11.08 3.20 4.22
CA LEU A 100 -12.54 3.20 4.30
C LEU A 100 -13.02 2.69 5.67
N ASN A 101 -12.39 1.64 6.20
CA ASN A 101 -12.73 1.12 7.53
C ASN A 101 -12.41 2.12 8.64
N ILE A 102 -11.25 2.78 8.58
CA ILE A 102 -10.92 3.86 9.51
C ILE A 102 -11.93 5.00 9.40
N TYR A 103 -12.44 5.30 8.20
CA TYR A 103 -13.41 6.37 8.00
C TYR A 103 -14.80 6.03 8.57
N ILE A 104 -15.26 4.79 8.36
CA ILE A 104 -16.59 4.34 8.80
C ILE A 104 -16.61 4.07 10.31
N TYR A 105 -15.59 3.39 10.83
CA TYR A 105 -15.56 2.89 12.20
C TYR A 105 -14.65 3.71 13.13
N GLY A 106 -13.81 4.58 12.60
CA GLY A 106 -12.97 5.48 13.39
C GLY A 106 -13.77 6.69 13.86
N TYR A 107 -13.78 6.92 15.18
CA TYR A 107 -14.36 8.14 15.75
C TYR A 107 -13.40 9.33 15.56
N GLY A 108 -13.77 10.31 14.73
CA GLY A 108 -13.04 11.57 14.54
C GLY A 108 -11.99 11.56 13.43
N LEU A 109 -11.23 12.67 13.31
CA LEU A 109 -10.14 12.80 12.34
C LEU A 109 -8.94 11.95 12.78
N HIS A 110 -8.83 10.75 12.24
CA HIS A 110 -7.73 9.84 12.53
C HIS A 110 -6.55 10.12 11.58
N PRO A 111 -5.30 10.33 12.07
CA PRO A 111 -4.12 10.51 11.22
C PRO A 111 -3.89 9.37 10.22
N GLY A 112 -4.38 8.17 10.54
CA GLY A 112 -4.39 7.00 9.66
C GLY A 112 -5.14 7.21 8.35
N LEU A 113 -6.17 8.07 8.31
CA LEU A 113 -6.87 8.42 7.07
C LEU A 113 -5.96 9.14 6.09
N SER A 114 -5.23 10.14 6.56
CA SER A 114 -4.30 10.91 5.73
C SER A 114 -3.18 10.04 5.18
N LEU A 115 -2.63 9.13 6.02
CA LEU A 115 -1.63 8.16 5.60
C LEU A 115 -2.18 7.19 4.56
N GLY A 116 -3.38 6.65 4.80
CA GLY A 116 -4.06 5.76 3.87
C GLY A 116 -4.30 6.40 2.51
N ILE A 117 -4.86 7.61 2.47
CA ILE A 117 -5.05 8.41 1.25
C ILE A 117 -3.72 8.66 0.54
N GLY A 118 -2.66 9.00 1.29
CA GLY A 118 -1.32 9.19 0.74
C GLY A 118 -0.81 7.93 0.02
N PHE A 119 -0.89 6.77 0.67
CA PHE A 119 -0.47 5.50 0.06
C PHE A 119 -1.35 5.07 -1.12
N ILE A 120 -2.65 5.34 -1.10
CA ILE A 120 -3.52 5.14 -2.27
C ILE A 120 -3.02 5.97 -3.46
N GLY A 121 -2.71 7.25 -3.23
CA GLY A 121 -2.16 8.14 -4.27
C GLY A 121 -0.83 7.65 -4.84
N VAL A 122 0.09 7.21 -3.98
CA VAL A 122 1.38 6.64 -4.39
C VAL A 122 1.17 5.41 -5.29
N ASN A 123 0.29 4.50 -4.89
CA ASN A 123 0.02 3.28 -5.64
C ASN A 123 -0.72 3.57 -6.96
N ALA A 124 -1.68 4.50 -6.97
CA ALA A 124 -2.36 4.94 -8.19
C ALA A 124 -1.38 5.58 -9.18
N PHE A 125 -0.45 6.39 -8.68
CA PHE A 125 0.62 6.95 -9.49
C PHE A 125 1.52 5.85 -10.09
N ALA A 126 1.94 4.87 -9.28
CA ALA A 126 2.73 3.74 -9.75
C ALA A 126 2.01 2.93 -10.84
N VAL A 127 0.71 2.65 -10.67
CA VAL A 127 -0.13 1.98 -11.68
C VAL A 127 -0.21 2.81 -12.96
N SER A 128 -0.48 4.12 -12.86
CA SER A 128 -0.59 5.02 -14.02
C SER A 128 0.68 4.99 -14.88
N ARG A 129 1.86 4.91 -14.25
CA ARG A 129 3.14 4.82 -14.95
C ARG A 129 3.36 3.46 -15.61
N CYS A 130 2.93 2.38 -14.97
CA CYS A 130 3.01 1.05 -15.54
C CYS A 130 2.12 0.94 -16.79
N VAL A 131 0.92 1.52 -16.76
CA VAL A 131 -0.04 1.55 -17.88
C VAL A 131 0.41 2.49 -19.00
N ALA A 132 0.80 3.73 -18.68
CA ALA A 132 1.25 4.72 -19.66
C ALA A 132 2.64 4.42 -20.24
N GLY A 133 3.33 3.39 -19.73
CA GLY A 133 4.67 3.00 -20.18
C GLY A 133 5.77 4.00 -19.82
N LEU A 134 5.49 4.95 -18.91
CA LEU A 134 6.40 6.01 -18.47
C LEU A 134 7.54 5.41 -17.62
N LYS A 135 8.74 5.36 -18.20
CA LYS A 135 9.97 4.78 -17.60
C LYS A 135 10.50 5.54 -16.43
#